data_AF-A0A2L2Z0Z5-F1
#
_entry.id   AF-A0A2L2Z0Z5-F1
#
_cell.length_a   1.000
_cell.length_b   1.000
_cell.length_c   1.000
_cell.angle_alpha   90.00
_cell.angle_beta   90.00
_cell.angle_gamma   90.00
#
_symmetry.space_group_name_H-M   'P 1'
#
loop_
_entity.id
_entity.type
_entity.pdbx_description
1 polymer ?
#
loop_
_entity_poly.entity_id
_entity_poly.type
_entity_poly.pdbx_seq_one_letter_code
_entity_poly.pdbx_strand_id
1 'polypeptide(L)' 'KSVEMHHEALQEAVPGDNVGFNVKNVSVKDLRRGYVCGDSKANPPKAAEDNVAQDIVLNTPVQLTNVN' A
#
# COMPACT_ATOMS: atom_id res chain seq x y z
N LYS A 1 -3.48 -19.23 6.31
CA LYS A 1 -3.82 -17.89 5.80
C LYS A 1 -4.96 -17.42 6.66
N SER A 2 -4.74 -16.37 7.43
CA SER A 2 -5.67 -15.84 8.43
C SER A 2 -5.57 -14.32 8.35
N VAL A 3 -6.62 -13.64 8.80
CA VAL A 3 -6.66 -12.19 8.96
C VAL A 3 -6.96 -11.90 10.42
N GLU A 4 -6.29 -10.90 10.98
CA GLU A 4 -6.41 -10.52 12.38
C GLU A 4 -6.44 -8.99 12.51
N MET A 5 -7.29 -8.48 13.39
CA MET A 5 -7.31 -7.08 13.81
C MET A 5 -7.37 -7.03 15.33
N HIS A 6 -6.43 -6.32 15.96
CA HIS A 6 -6.42 -6.10 17.41
C HIS A 6 -6.62 -7.39 18.26
N HIS A 7 -5.93 -8.48 17.91
CA HIS A 7 -6.04 -9.79 18.59
C HIS A 7 -7.34 -10.57 18.35
N GLU A 8 -8.16 -10.14 17.39
CA GLU A 8 -9.35 -10.86 16.97
C GLU A 8 -9.18 -11.41 15.54
N ALA A 9 -9.49 -12.69 15.36
CA ALA A 9 -9.49 -13.31 14.05
C ALA A 9 -10.72 -12.88 13.26
N LEU A 10 -10.50 -12.45 12.02
CA LEU A 10 -11.56 -12.03 11.11
C LEU A 10 -11.75 -13.06 9.98
N GLN A 11 -13.00 -13.24 9.56
CA GLN A 11 -13.32 -14.03 8.37
C GLN A 11 -12.93 -13.29 7.09
N GLU A 12 -13.15 -11.98 7.07
CA GLU A 12 -12.81 -11.06 5.99
C GLU A 12 -12.43 -9.69 6.55
N ALA A 13 -11.61 -8.95 5.79
CA ALA A 13 -11.33 -7.54 6.06
C ALA A 13 -12.09 -6.69 5.03
N VAL A 14 -12.61 -5.56 5.47
CA VAL A 14 -13.34 -4.61 4.63
C VAL A 14 -12.55 -3.30 4.48
N PRO A 15 -12.89 -2.44 3.50
CA PRO A 15 -12.22 -1.15 3.34
C PRO A 15 -12.30 -0.31 4.63
N GLY A 16 -11.12 0.12 5.13
CA GLY A 16 -10.98 0.88 6.38
C GLY A 16 -10.32 0.10 7.52
N ASP A 17 -10.30 -1.23 7.45
CA ASP A 17 -9.68 -2.06 8.49
C ASP A 17 -8.15 -2.00 8.45
N ASN A 18 -7.53 -1.95 9.63
CA ASN A 18 -6.09 -2.12 9.79
C ASN A 18 -5.81 -3.54 10.28
N VAL A 19 -5.36 -4.40 9.38
CA VAL A 19 -5.24 -5.84 9.65
C VAL A 19 -3.81 -6.35 9.46
N GLY A 20 -3.48 -7.37 10.25
CA GLY A 20 -2.40 -8.30 9.93
C GLY A 20 -2.99 -9.51 9.19
N PHE A 21 -2.29 -10.02 8.18
CA PHE A 21 -2.68 -11.27 7.53
C PHE A 21 -1.49 -12.20 7.30
N ASN A 22 -1.72 -13.50 7.45
CA ASN A 22 -0.68 -14.50 7.35
C ASN A 22 -0.57 -15.10 5.94
N VAL A 23 0.62 -15.03 5.36
CA VAL A 23 0.98 -15.61 4.06
C VAL A 23 2.07 -16.67 4.20
N LYS A 24 1.99 -17.72 3.39
CA LYS A 24 2.98 -18.80 3.36
C LYS A 24 3.97 -18.58 2.22
N ASN A 25 5.19 -19.10 2.37
CA ASN A 25 6.22 -19.14 1.34
C ASN A 25 6.72 -17.76 0.88
N VAL A 26 6.61 -16.74 1.74
CA VAL A 26 7.17 -15.41 1.51
C VAL A 26 8.06 -15.07 2.71
N SER A 27 9.31 -14.69 2.46
CA SER A 27 10.24 -14.30 3.51
C SER A 27 9.99 -12.86 3.95
N VAL A 28 10.14 -12.58 5.24
CA VAL A 28 10.09 -11.20 5.76
C VAL A 28 11.17 -10.31 5.17
N LYS A 29 12.26 -10.90 4.63
CA LYS A 29 13.34 -10.17 3.97
C LYS A 29 12.95 -9.64 2.59
N ASP A 30 11.94 -10.25 1.96
CA ASP A 30 11.48 -9.91 0.62
C ASP A 30 10.36 -8.86 0.65
N LEU A 31 9.84 -8.53 1.84
CA LEU A 31 8.77 -7.56 2.06
C LEU A 31 9.30 -6.30 2.74
N ARG A 32 8.77 -5.14 2.34
CA ARG A 32 9.09 -3.85 2.96
C ARG A 32 7.84 -2.99 3.11
N ARG A 33 7.89 -2.06 4.06
CA ARG A 33 6.87 -1.01 4.20
C ARG A 33 6.76 -0.23 2.89
N GLY A 34 5.53 0.02 2.44
CA GLY A 34 5.23 0.69 1.17
C GLY A 34 4.82 -0.26 0.04
N TYR A 35 4.99 -1.57 0.20
CA TYR A 35 4.46 -2.53 -0.76
C TYR A 35 2.92 -2.58 -0.73
N VAL A 36 2.33 -2.81 -1.89
CA VAL A 36 0.88 -2.92 -2.08
C VAL A 36 0.53 -4.37 -2.42
N CYS A 37 -0.40 -4.96 -1.67
CA CYS A 37 -0.91 -6.31 -1.92
C CYS A 37 -2.33 -6.26 -2.51
N GLY A 38 -2.63 -7.21 -3.40
CA GLY A 38 -3.96 -7.37 -3.99
C GLY A 38 -4.16 -8.78 -4.55
N ASP A 39 -5.39 -9.09 -4.97
CA ASP A 39 -5.71 -10.38 -5.57
C ASP A 39 -5.05 -10.52 -6.96
N SER A 40 -4.33 -11.63 -7.16
CA SER A 40 -3.67 -11.91 -8.43
C SER A 40 -4.64 -12.12 -9.60
N LYS A 41 -5.91 -12.44 -9.32
CA LYS A 41 -6.94 -12.70 -10.32
C LYS A 41 -7.82 -11.49 -10.63
N ALA A 42 -7.76 -10.44 -9.81
CA ALA A 42 -8.64 -9.27 -9.92
C ALA A 42 -7.81 -7.99 -9.97
N ASN A 43 -7.31 -7.66 -11.16
CA ASN A 43 -6.48 -6.48 -11.43
C ASN A 43 -5.34 -6.28 -10.42
N PRO A 44 -4.33 -7.18 -10.43
CA PRO A 44 -3.25 -7.12 -9.44
C PRO A 44 -2.52 -5.77 -9.48
N PRO A 45 -2.06 -5.26 -8.31
CA PRO A 45 -1.31 -4.02 -8.23
C PRO A 45 -0.02 -4.10 -9.04
N LYS A 46 0.34 -3.01 -9.71
CA LYS A 46 1.53 -2.88 -10.55
C LYS A 46 2.40 -1.72 -10.05
N ALA A 47 3.71 -1.85 -10.20
CA ALA A 47 4.61 -0.73 -9.97
C ALA A 47 4.37 0.37 -11.02
N ALA A 48 4.49 1.62 -10.59
CA ALA A 48 4.48 2.79 -11.46
C ALA A 48 5.85 3.46 -11.35
N GLU A 49 6.45 3.79 -12.49
CA GLU A 49 7.69 4.58 -12.55
C GLU A 49 7.36 6.07 -12.50
N ASP A 50 6.39 6.49 -13.31
CA ASP A 50 5.90 7.88 -13.39
C ASP A 50 4.37 7.93 -13.28
N ASN A 51 3.86 9.03 -12.73
CA ASN A 51 2.42 9.32 -12.70
C ASN A 51 2.17 10.81 -12.83
N VAL A 52 1.29 11.20 -13.75
CA VAL A 52 0.82 12.58 -13.85
C VAL A 52 -0.20 12.84 -12.75
N ALA A 53 0.07 13.83 -11.90
CA ALA A 53 -0.80 14.22 -10.80
C ALA A 53 -1.11 15.72 -10.82
N GLN A 54 -2.18 16.10 -10.14
CA GLN A 54 -2.47 17.50 -9.84
C GLN A 54 -1.98 17.79 -8.42
N ASP A 55 -1.09 18.76 -8.30
CA ASP A 55 -0.50 19.15 -7.03
C ASP A 55 -1.00 20.52 -6.58
N ILE A 56 -1.20 20.67 -5.27
CA ILE A 56 -1.47 21.95 -4.62
C ILE A 56 -0.25 22.32 -3.79
N VAL A 57 0.42 23.40 -4.14
CA VAL A 57 1.58 23.90 -3.37
C VAL A 57 1.06 24.70 -2.18
N LEU A 58 1.32 24.20 -0.98
CA LEU A 58 1.04 24.91 0.27
C LEU A 58 2.08 26.00 0.50
N ASN A 59 1.73 27.02 1.29
CA ASN A 59 2.64 28.10 1.63
C ASN A 59 3.91 27.54 2.30
N THR A 60 5.05 27.67 1.63
CA THR A 60 6.34 27.16 2.09
C THR A 60 7.44 28.18 1.75
N PRO A 61 8.48 28.33 2.59
CA PRO A 61 9.62 29.19 2.27
C PRO A 61 10.50 28.62 1.14
N VAL A 62 10.31 27.36 0.77
CA VAL A 62 11.08 26.70 -0.29
C VAL A 62 10.38 26.90 -1.63
N GLN A 63 11.13 27.38 -2.63
CA GLN A 63 10.64 27.43 -4.00
C GLN A 63 10.75 26.04 -4.64
N LEU A 64 9.63 25.51 -5.09
CA LEU A 64 9.60 24.30 -5.91
C LEU A 64 9.65 24.72 -7.38
N THR A 65 10.58 24.13 -8.13
CA THR A 65 10.71 24.35 -9.57
C THR A 65 10.24 23.11 -10.30
N ASN A 66 9.34 23.27 -11.28
CA ASN A 66 9.02 22.18 -12.18
C ASN A 66 10.18 22.01 -13.17
N VAL A 67 10.74 20.80 -13.22
CA VAL A 67 11.81 20.42 -14.15
C VAL A 67 11.19 19.51 -15.20
N ASN A 68 10.49 20.12 -16.15
CA ASN A 68 10.28 19.50 -17.46
C ASN A 68 11.40 19.95 -18.39
#